data_AF-A0A914X3Z7-F1
#
_entry.id   AF-A0A914X3Z7-F1
#
_cell.length_a   1.000
_cell.length_b   1.000
_cell.length_c   1.000
_cell.angle_alpha   90.00
_cell.angle_beta   90.00
_cell.angle_gamma   90.00
#
_symmetry.space_group_name_H-M   'P 1'
#
loop_
_entity.id
_entity.type
_entity.pdbx_description
1 polymer ?
#
loop_
_entity_poly.entity_id
_entity_poly.type
_entity_poly.pdbx_seq_one_letter_code
_entity_poly.pdbx_strand_id
1 'polypeptide(L)'
;MEENCRKSCGLCKKRKSEQCSEHHRKKPSTQRSEAVQAKASRRAKSDSRRHHPTKAHLSNSHHTQRTSSVSARKQAASCTVTECFNEDKCCDEWKRQGRCTTDVEWMNCNCKVSCKVCQPTYDFGSCTDYHGSCPAWGQTGECKTNPWMMENCRTSCQACRKFTKRVLRKQCHIG
;
A
#
# COMPACT_ATOMS: atom_id res chain seq x y z
N MET A 1 -9.31 -22.86 -31.56
CA MET A 1 -8.39 -22.76 -30.43
C MET A 1 -6.99 -22.91 -31.01
N GLU A 2 -6.07 -21.96 -30.84
CA GLU A 2 -6.22 -20.71 -30.06
C GLU A 2 -6.98 -19.63 -30.89
N GLU A 3 -6.51 -18.45 -31.31
CA GLU A 3 -5.20 -17.75 -31.22
C GLU A 3 -5.37 -16.21 -31.36
N ASN A 4 -4.30 -15.44 -31.56
CA ASN A 4 -4.27 -13.99 -31.34
C ASN A 4 -4.86 -13.13 -32.49
N CYS A 5 -5.62 -12.08 -32.15
CA CYS A 5 -5.10 -10.70 -32.01
C CYS A 5 -6.22 -9.62 -32.08
N ARG A 6 -5.98 -8.43 -31.51
CA ARG A 6 -6.77 -7.18 -31.68
C ARG A 6 -8.30 -7.25 -31.45
N LYS A 7 -8.71 -7.25 -30.18
CA LYS A 7 -9.95 -6.55 -29.74
C LYS A 7 -9.71 -5.36 -28.80
N SER A 8 -8.46 -4.88 -28.71
CA SER A 8 -8.03 -3.80 -27.81
C SER A 8 -7.28 -2.67 -28.54
N CYS A 9 -7.95 -2.01 -29.49
CA CYS A 9 -7.56 -0.69 -30.03
C CYS A 9 -8.73 -0.07 -30.82
N GLY A 10 -9.40 0.94 -30.27
CA GLY A 10 -10.56 1.60 -30.88
C GLY A 10 -10.21 2.59 -31.99
N LEU A 11 -9.50 2.15 -33.04
CA LEU A 11 -8.87 3.05 -34.04
C LEU A 11 -9.26 2.78 -35.51
N CYS A 12 -10.30 1.99 -35.78
CA CYS A 12 -10.77 1.72 -37.16
C CYS A 12 -11.92 2.65 -37.60
N LYS A 13 -11.59 3.86 -38.06
CA LYS A 13 -12.52 4.77 -38.76
C LYS A 13 -12.64 4.45 -40.27
N LYS A 14 -13.13 3.27 -40.66
CA LYS A 14 -13.52 2.96 -42.06
C LYS A 14 -14.80 2.11 -42.14
N ARG A 15 -15.58 2.28 -43.21
CA ARG A 15 -16.85 1.56 -43.48
C ARG A 15 -16.59 0.13 -43.98
N LYS A 16 -17.63 -0.72 -43.92
CA LYS A 16 -17.61 -2.11 -44.42
C LYS A 16 -17.93 -2.18 -45.92
N SER A 17 -16.90 -2.27 -46.75
CA SER A 17 -16.88 -2.84 -48.11
C SER A 17 -15.39 -2.93 -48.54
N GLU A 18 -14.92 -3.83 -49.41
CA GLU A 18 -15.54 -4.95 -50.13
C GLU A 18 -14.78 -6.27 -49.84
N GLN A 19 -15.37 -7.38 -50.31
CA GLN A 19 -14.78 -8.69 -50.67
C GLN A 19 -13.27 -8.92 -50.42
N CYS A 20 -12.95 -9.93 -49.59
CA CYS A 20 -11.63 -10.59 -49.63
C CYS A 20 -11.71 -11.84 -50.52
N SER A 21 -11.15 -11.75 -51.73
CA SER A 21 -10.87 -12.90 -52.59
C SER A 21 -9.42 -13.37 -52.43
N GLU A 22 -9.26 -14.70 -52.33
CA GLU A 22 -8.18 -15.54 -52.90
C GLU A 22 -6.78 -14.93 -53.16
N HIS A 23 -5.66 -15.55 -52.72
CA HIS A 23 -5.25 -16.94 -52.98
C HIS A 23 -3.98 -17.33 -52.14
N HIS A 24 -3.60 -18.63 -52.19
CA HIS A 24 -2.22 -19.17 -51.96
C HIS A 24 -1.62 -19.11 -50.52
N ARG A 25 -0.79 -20.07 -50.03
CA ARG A 25 -0.51 -21.49 -50.39
C ARG A 25 0.02 -22.21 -49.11
N LYS A 26 0.15 -23.55 -49.10
CA LYS A 26 0.31 -24.39 -47.87
C LYS A 26 1.77 -24.68 -47.45
N LYS A 27 2.11 -24.47 -46.16
CA LYS A 27 3.01 -25.27 -45.27
C LYS A 27 4.48 -25.55 -45.74
N PRO A 28 5.39 -26.21 -44.95
CA PRO A 28 5.32 -26.71 -43.57
C PRO A 28 6.43 -26.20 -42.60
N SER A 29 6.52 -26.87 -41.44
CA SER A 29 7.39 -26.67 -40.27
C SER A 29 8.88 -27.06 -40.39
N THR A 30 9.73 -26.49 -39.53
CA THR A 30 10.92 -27.14 -38.95
C THR A 30 11.08 -26.80 -37.46
N GLN A 31 11.55 -27.75 -36.65
CA GLN A 31 11.96 -27.55 -35.25
C GLN A 31 13.49 -27.34 -35.16
N ARG A 32 13.98 -26.71 -34.07
CA ARG A 32 15.34 -26.96 -33.56
C ARG A 32 15.42 -26.71 -32.05
N SER A 33 16.34 -27.42 -31.38
CA SER A 33 16.45 -27.56 -29.93
C SER A 33 17.70 -26.88 -29.33
N GLU A 34 17.70 -26.85 -27.99
CA GLU A 34 18.88 -26.83 -27.08
C GLU A 34 19.85 -25.64 -27.05
N ALA A 35 19.98 -25.07 -25.84
CA ALA A 35 21.27 -25.01 -25.13
C ALA A 35 21.05 -24.90 -23.61
N VAL A 36 21.69 -25.76 -22.82
CA VAL A 36 21.71 -25.68 -21.35
C VAL A 36 23.03 -25.06 -20.89
N GLN A 37 23.00 -24.22 -19.85
CA GLN A 37 24.21 -23.97 -19.06
C GLN A 37 23.90 -23.57 -17.61
N ALA A 38 24.30 -24.43 -16.68
CA ALA A 38 24.37 -24.15 -15.25
C ALA A 38 25.83 -24.02 -14.82
N LYS A 39 26.12 -23.26 -13.75
CA LYS A 39 27.44 -23.20 -13.10
C LYS A 39 27.27 -23.22 -11.59
N ALA A 40 28.11 -23.98 -10.88
CA ALA A 40 27.95 -24.21 -9.44
C ALA A 40 29.28 -24.31 -8.67
N SER A 41 29.36 -23.52 -7.60
CA SER A 41 29.96 -23.80 -6.27
C SER A 41 31.42 -24.27 -6.11
N ARG A 42 32.16 -23.57 -5.23
CA ARG A 42 33.21 -24.00 -4.25
C ARG A 42 33.92 -22.74 -3.70
N ARG A 43 34.46 -22.66 -2.47
CA ARG A 43 34.31 -23.42 -1.20
C ARG A 43 34.84 -22.52 -0.04
N ALA A 44 34.47 -22.78 1.22
CA ALA A 44 34.76 -21.90 2.37
C ALA A 44 36.02 -22.26 3.20
N LYS A 45 36.50 -21.27 3.99
CA LYS A 45 37.26 -21.30 5.28
C LYS A 45 37.19 -19.85 5.84
N SER A 46 36.91 -19.54 7.11
CA SER A 46 37.44 -20.01 8.42
C SER A 46 38.73 -19.31 8.84
N ASP A 47 38.61 -18.37 9.79
CA ASP A 47 39.68 -17.96 10.73
C ASP A 47 39.04 -17.52 12.07
N SER A 48 39.84 -17.34 13.13
CA SER A 48 39.37 -17.23 14.52
C SER A 48 39.97 -16.06 15.31
N ARG A 49 39.21 -15.62 16.33
CA ARG A 49 39.62 -14.96 17.59
C ARG A 49 40.84 -14.02 17.57
N ARG A 50 40.58 -12.78 18.02
CA ARG A 50 41.44 -12.13 19.01
C ARG A 50 40.58 -11.60 20.17
N HIS A 51 41.17 -11.45 21.35
CA HIS A 51 40.48 -11.04 22.59
C HIS A 51 41.33 -9.99 23.32
N HIS A 52 40.64 -9.09 24.03
CA HIS A 52 41.13 -8.39 25.23
C HIS A 52 42.29 -7.37 25.02
N PRO A 53 42.57 -6.47 25.99
CA PRO A 53 42.09 -6.42 27.37
C PRO A 53 41.16 -5.25 27.73
N THR A 54 40.77 -5.24 29.01
CA THR A 54 39.88 -4.29 29.69
C THR A 54 40.58 -3.00 30.10
N LYS A 55 39.78 -1.95 30.34
CA LYS A 55 39.98 -1.04 31.48
C LYS A 55 38.61 -0.58 32.00
N ALA A 56 38.49 -0.45 33.32
CA ALA A 56 37.28 0.00 33.99
C ALA A 56 37.56 1.25 34.82
N HIS A 57 36.61 2.18 34.80
CA HIS A 57 36.40 3.21 35.81
C HIS A 57 34.86 3.21 36.04
N LEU A 58 34.37 2.88 37.25
CA LEU A 58 34.19 3.81 38.37
C LEU A 58 33.45 5.07 37.89
N SER A 59 32.15 5.19 38.18
CA SER A 59 31.62 5.92 39.36
C SER A 59 31.52 7.43 39.07
N ASN A 60 30.50 8.19 39.48
CA ASN A 60 29.56 7.98 40.58
C ASN A 60 28.15 8.54 40.28
N SER A 61 27.16 8.23 41.12
CA SER A 61 25.83 8.86 41.07
C SER A 61 25.88 10.32 41.53
N HIS A 62 25.35 11.25 40.72
CA HIS A 62 24.96 12.58 41.18
C HIS A 62 23.44 12.76 41.14
N HIS A 63 22.83 12.48 42.29
CA HIS A 63 21.43 12.76 42.59
C HIS A 63 21.19 14.27 42.75
N THR A 64 21.07 15.00 41.65
CA THR A 64 20.57 16.38 41.68
C THR A 64 19.05 16.36 41.69
N GLN A 65 18.44 16.62 42.85
CA GLN A 65 16.99 16.84 42.98
C GLN A 65 16.57 18.13 42.26
N ARG A 66 16.38 18.06 40.94
CA ARG A 66 15.91 19.20 40.17
C ARG A 66 14.40 19.32 40.27
N THR A 67 13.97 20.02 41.32
CA THR A 67 12.77 20.89 41.42
C THR A 67 11.59 20.51 40.53
N SER A 68 10.46 20.18 41.15
CA SER A 68 9.17 19.87 40.49
C SER A 68 8.60 21.03 39.65
N SER A 69 9.22 21.31 38.51
CA SER A 69 8.58 22.10 37.46
C SER A 69 7.43 21.27 36.92
N VAL A 70 6.23 21.53 37.41
CA VAL A 70 4.97 21.11 36.75
C VAL A 70 4.89 21.90 35.45
N SER A 71 5.70 21.49 34.49
CA SER A 71 5.62 21.95 33.12
C SER A 71 4.29 21.44 32.60
N ALA A 72 3.28 22.30 32.69
CA ALA A 72 1.96 22.10 32.13
C ALA A 72 2.10 22.04 30.61
N ARG A 73 2.56 20.88 30.12
CA ARG A 73 2.45 20.49 28.73
C ARG A 73 0.98 20.63 28.40
N LYS A 74 0.64 21.65 27.60
CA LYS A 74 -0.64 21.66 26.88
C LYS A 74 -0.76 20.30 26.24
N GLN A 75 -1.74 19.53 26.67
CA GLN A 75 -2.08 18.26 26.05
C GLN A 75 -2.78 18.62 24.74
N ALA A 76 -1.97 18.94 23.72
CA ALA A 76 -2.37 18.79 22.33
C ALA A 76 -2.99 17.40 22.20
N ALA A 77 -4.07 17.28 21.45
CA ALA A 77 -4.99 16.15 21.54
C ALA A 77 -4.34 14.89 20.96
N SER A 78 -3.54 14.22 21.80
CA SER A 78 -2.71 13.09 21.42
C SER A 78 -3.59 11.89 21.10
N CYS A 79 -3.98 11.82 19.82
CA CYS A 79 -4.71 10.74 19.18
C CYS A 79 -4.28 9.39 19.77
N THR A 80 -5.18 8.69 20.46
CA THR A 80 -4.88 7.37 20.99
C THR A 80 -4.79 6.39 19.83
N VAL A 81 -3.56 6.02 19.46
CA VAL A 81 -3.29 5.03 18.41
C VAL A 81 -3.45 3.62 18.98
N THR A 82 -4.68 3.28 19.37
CA THR A 82 -5.09 1.92 19.74
C THR A 82 -5.22 1.02 18.52
N GLU A 83 -5.81 1.55 17.44
CA GLU A 83 -5.97 0.87 16.17
C GLU A 83 -5.38 1.68 15.01
N CYS A 84 -4.69 0.96 14.11
CA CYS A 84 -3.92 1.52 13.01
C CYS A 84 -4.68 1.43 11.68
N PHE A 85 -5.71 2.26 11.55
CA PHE A 85 -6.51 2.43 10.33
C PHE A 85 -6.47 3.88 9.81
N ASN A 86 -7.01 4.10 8.61
CA ASN A 86 -7.40 5.43 8.13
C ASN A 86 -8.91 5.56 8.34
N GLU A 87 -9.39 6.71 8.80
CA GLU A 87 -10.81 6.92 9.11
C GLU A 87 -11.64 7.34 7.88
N ASP A 88 -11.00 7.84 6.79
CA ASP A 88 -11.68 8.16 5.53
C ASP A 88 -10.88 7.74 4.28
N LYS A 89 -11.61 7.33 3.23
CA LYS A 89 -11.09 6.96 1.88
C LYS A 89 -10.22 8.03 1.20
N CYS A 90 -10.30 9.27 1.65
CA CYS A 90 -9.56 10.40 1.14
C CYS A 90 -8.18 10.58 1.76
N CYS A 91 -7.84 9.87 2.84
CA CYS A 91 -6.58 10.02 3.57
C CYS A 91 -5.33 9.90 2.70
N ASP A 92 -5.28 8.98 1.75
CA ASP A 92 -4.12 8.79 0.86
C ASP A 92 -4.02 9.89 -0.22
N GLU A 93 -5.13 10.57 -0.55
CA GLU A 93 -5.18 11.70 -1.49
C GLU A 93 -4.91 13.04 -0.79
N TRP A 94 -5.39 13.23 0.45
CA TRP A 94 -5.01 14.37 1.31
C TRP A 94 -3.52 14.33 1.70
N LYS A 95 -2.98 13.13 1.99
CA LYS A 95 -1.52 12.88 2.11
C LYS A 95 -0.77 13.33 0.85
N ARG A 96 -1.26 12.97 -0.34
CA ARG A 96 -0.68 13.40 -1.64
C ARG A 96 -0.75 14.92 -1.85
N GLN A 97 -1.65 15.61 -1.14
CA GLN A 97 -1.80 17.07 -1.12
C GLN A 97 -0.98 17.74 0.01
N GLY A 98 -0.15 16.99 0.76
CA GLY A 98 0.71 17.52 1.82
C GLY A 98 0.04 17.73 3.18
N ARG A 99 -1.22 17.29 3.36
CA ARG A 99 -1.98 17.53 4.60
C ARG A 99 -1.30 16.93 5.85
N CYS A 100 -0.55 15.83 5.73
CA CYS A 100 0.27 15.29 6.83
C CYS A 100 1.32 16.25 7.39
N THR A 101 1.63 17.37 6.71
CA THR A 101 2.55 18.42 7.18
C THR A 101 1.89 19.78 7.41
N THR A 102 0.73 20.06 6.80
CA THR A 102 0.00 21.33 6.95
C THR A 102 -1.20 21.25 7.91
N ASP A 103 -1.66 20.04 8.23
CA ASP A 103 -2.86 19.74 9.02
C ASP A 103 -2.54 18.58 9.98
N VAL A 104 -1.43 18.72 10.70
CA VAL A 104 -0.72 17.59 11.36
C VAL A 104 -1.57 16.92 12.45
N GLU A 105 -2.24 17.70 13.31
CA GLU A 105 -3.02 17.14 14.42
C GLU A 105 -4.24 16.34 13.91
N TRP A 106 -5.02 16.90 12.98
CA TRP A 106 -6.17 16.21 12.40
C TRP A 106 -5.75 15.00 11.56
N MET A 107 -4.75 15.14 10.70
CA MET A 107 -4.28 14.05 9.85
C MET A 107 -3.61 12.92 10.64
N ASN A 108 -2.96 13.23 11.77
CA ASN A 108 -2.41 12.20 12.64
C ASN A 108 -3.50 11.44 13.41
N CYS A 109 -4.63 12.07 13.72
CA CYS A 109 -5.79 11.41 14.29
C CYS A 109 -6.59 10.58 13.26
N ASN A 110 -6.77 11.09 12.04
CA ASN A 110 -7.73 10.53 11.08
C ASN A 110 -7.09 9.74 9.93
N CYS A 111 -5.80 9.97 9.64
CA CYS A 111 -5.10 9.39 8.49
C CYS A 111 -3.80 8.70 8.91
N LYS A 112 -3.88 7.98 10.05
CA LYS A 112 -2.75 7.39 10.79
C LYS A 112 -1.81 6.59 9.90
N VAL A 113 -2.37 5.74 9.03
CA VAL A 113 -1.62 4.87 8.10
C VAL A 113 -1.07 5.68 6.93
N SER A 114 -1.90 6.52 6.31
CA SER A 114 -1.49 7.37 5.20
C SER A 114 -0.32 8.31 5.57
N CYS A 115 -0.35 8.90 6.76
CA CYS A 115 0.71 9.77 7.28
C CYS A 115 1.85 9.05 8.01
N LYS A 116 1.83 7.70 8.09
CA LYS A 116 2.84 6.86 8.77
C LYS A 116 3.01 7.13 10.28
N VAL A 117 1.93 7.54 10.95
CA VAL A 117 1.86 7.66 12.43
C VAL A 117 1.89 6.27 13.08
N CYS A 118 1.41 5.26 12.35
CA CYS A 118 1.40 3.87 12.79
C CYS A 118 1.72 2.93 11.61
N GLN A 119 2.09 1.69 11.93
CA GLN A 119 2.36 0.63 10.96
C GLN A 119 1.22 -0.42 11.02
N PRO A 120 0.44 -0.61 9.94
CA PRO A 120 -0.63 -1.60 9.93
C PRO A 120 -0.10 -3.03 9.84
N THR A 121 -0.91 -3.99 10.30
CA THR A 121 -0.67 -5.43 10.19
C THR A 121 -1.21 -6.04 8.89
N TYR A 122 -1.80 -5.23 8.02
CA TYR A 122 -2.42 -5.60 6.75
C TYR A 122 -1.74 -4.87 5.56
N ASP A 123 -1.92 -5.38 4.34
CA ASP A 123 -1.33 -4.81 3.12
C ASP A 123 -2.05 -3.52 2.69
N PHE A 124 -1.59 -2.38 3.22
CA PHE A 124 -2.20 -1.07 2.95
C PHE A 124 -2.02 -0.61 1.50
N GLY A 125 -3.14 -0.38 0.83
CA GLY A 125 -3.23 0.05 -0.56
C GLY A 125 -3.73 -1.04 -1.51
N SER A 126 -3.79 -2.28 -1.04
CA SER A 126 -4.37 -3.43 -1.74
C SER A 126 -5.89 -3.31 -1.95
N CYS A 127 -6.49 -4.32 -2.59
CA CYS A 127 -7.94 -4.49 -2.67
C CYS A 127 -8.38 -5.70 -1.84
N THR A 128 -8.26 -5.58 -0.53
CA THR A 128 -8.82 -6.53 0.44
C THR A 128 -9.63 -5.76 1.49
N ASP A 129 -10.33 -6.50 2.34
CA ASP A 129 -10.78 -5.97 3.61
C ASP A 129 -9.59 -5.97 4.60
N TYR A 130 -9.52 -4.97 5.47
CA TYR A 130 -8.46 -4.79 6.46
C TYR A 130 -8.89 -5.23 7.87
N HIS A 131 -10.20 -5.46 8.08
CA HIS A 131 -10.76 -5.89 9.36
C HIS A 131 -11.65 -7.13 9.20
N GLY A 132 -11.55 -8.08 10.13
CA GLY A 132 -12.18 -9.41 10.03
C GLY A 132 -13.71 -9.38 9.92
N SER A 133 -14.37 -8.39 10.54
CA SER A 133 -15.83 -8.25 10.52
C SER A 133 -16.40 -7.60 9.25
N CYS A 134 -15.55 -7.12 8.34
CA CYS A 134 -15.99 -6.43 7.12
C CYS A 134 -17.02 -7.20 6.26
N PRO A 135 -16.95 -8.54 6.10
CA PRO A 135 -17.99 -9.30 5.38
C PRO A 135 -19.36 -9.25 6.04
N ALA A 136 -19.42 -9.28 7.38
CA ALA A 136 -20.69 -9.20 8.12
C ALA A 136 -21.27 -7.78 8.05
N TRP A 137 -20.45 -6.76 8.33
CA TRP A 137 -20.83 -5.35 8.22
C TRP A 137 -21.24 -4.96 6.78
N GLY A 138 -20.61 -5.55 5.78
CA GLY A 138 -21.00 -5.39 4.37
C GLY A 138 -22.39 -5.95 4.07
N GLN A 139 -22.78 -7.05 4.71
CA GLN A 139 -24.10 -7.67 4.58
C GLN A 139 -25.20 -6.94 5.36
N THR A 140 -24.90 -6.41 6.56
CA THR A 140 -25.86 -5.59 7.34
C THR A 140 -26.09 -4.21 6.74
N GLY A 141 -25.25 -3.78 5.79
CA GLY A 141 -25.43 -2.56 5.01
C GLY A 141 -24.55 -1.39 5.42
N GLU A 142 -23.56 -1.59 6.31
CA GLU A 142 -22.70 -0.52 6.85
C GLU A 142 -21.96 0.28 5.76
N CYS A 143 -21.76 -0.32 4.59
CA CYS A 143 -21.29 0.35 3.38
C CYS A 143 -22.13 1.57 2.93
N LYS A 144 -23.30 1.84 3.53
CA LYS A 144 -24.14 3.02 3.26
C LYS A 144 -24.17 4.02 4.41
N THR A 145 -24.00 3.55 5.64
CA THR A 145 -24.16 4.31 6.90
C THR A 145 -22.84 4.74 7.52
N ASN A 146 -21.78 3.93 7.35
CA ASN A 146 -20.48 4.13 7.98
C ASN A 146 -19.40 4.43 6.91
N PRO A 147 -18.92 5.69 6.77
CA PRO A 147 -17.92 6.08 5.77
C PRO A 147 -16.58 5.32 5.87
N TRP A 148 -16.18 4.91 7.08
CA TRP A 148 -14.96 4.16 7.38
C TRP A 148 -14.84 2.88 6.54
N MET A 149 -15.98 2.25 6.27
CA MET A 149 -16.11 1.02 5.49
C MET A 149 -15.53 1.14 4.07
N MET A 150 -15.50 2.33 3.48
CA MET A 150 -14.99 2.52 2.12
C MET A 150 -13.46 2.50 2.02
N GLU A 151 -12.77 2.81 3.12
CA GLU A 151 -11.31 2.72 3.18
C GLU A 151 -10.85 1.35 3.68
N ASN A 152 -11.58 0.74 4.63
CA ASN A 152 -11.11 -0.44 5.36
C ASN A 152 -11.85 -1.76 5.01
N CYS A 153 -13.05 -1.71 4.42
CA CYS A 153 -13.81 -2.88 3.98
C CYS A 153 -13.97 -2.89 2.45
N ARG A 154 -12.82 -2.82 1.75
CA ARG A 154 -12.73 -2.39 0.35
C ARG A 154 -13.32 -3.39 -0.64
N THR A 155 -13.24 -4.67 -0.31
CA THR A 155 -13.86 -5.76 -1.08
C THR A 155 -15.34 -5.88 -0.74
N SER A 156 -15.70 -5.99 0.54
CA SER A 156 -17.10 -6.15 0.97
C SER A 156 -17.99 -5.00 0.54
N CYS A 157 -17.50 -3.76 0.59
CA CYS A 157 -18.23 -2.59 0.08
C CYS A 157 -18.01 -2.29 -1.41
N GLN A 158 -17.27 -3.12 -2.14
CA GLN A 158 -16.89 -2.94 -3.54
C GLN A 158 -16.15 -1.61 -3.80
N ALA A 159 -15.53 -1.03 -2.76
CA ALA A 159 -14.92 0.28 -2.78
C ALA A 159 -13.78 0.38 -3.81
N CYS A 160 -13.01 -0.70 -4.03
CA CYS A 160 -11.94 -0.72 -5.03
C CYS A 160 -12.39 -0.34 -6.46
N ARG A 161 -13.66 -0.65 -6.81
CA ARG A 161 -14.25 -0.31 -8.12
C ARG A 161 -14.89 1.07 -8.12
N LYS A 162 -15.51 1.47 -7.00
CA LYS A 162 -16.18 2.77 -6.82
C LYS A 162 -15.17 3.93 -6.72
N PHE A 163 -14.18 3.77 -5.85
CA PHE A 163 -13.22 4.80 -5.43
C PHE A 163 -11.83 4.58 -6.05
N THR A 164 -11.78 4.50 -7.39
CA THR A 164 -10.49 4.50 -8.11
C THR A 164 -9.70 5.78 -7.81
N LYS A 165 -8.37 5.76 -7.97
CA LYS A 165 -7.50 6.95 -7.78
C LYS A 165 -7.95 8.18 -8.59
N ARG A 166 -8.63 7.99 -9.73
CA ARG A 166 -9.22 9.07 -10.55
C ARG A 166 -10.50 9.65 -9.94
N VAL A 167 -11.28 8.84 -9.23
CA VAL A 167 -12.51 9.26 -8.53
C VAL A 167 -12.15 9.98 -7.23
N LEU A 168 -11.23 9.42 -6.42
CA LEU A 168 -10.77 10.06 -5.19
C LEU A 168 -10.18 11.46 -5.45
N ARG A 169 -9.32 11.63 -6.46
CA ARG A 169 -8.81 12.96 -6.90
C ARG A 169 -9.88 13.99 -7.29
N LYS A 170 -11.14 13.56 -7.54
CA LYS A 170 -12.27 14.42 -7.88
C LYS A 170 -13.24 14.65 -6.72
N GLN A 171 -13.10 13.93 -5.60
CA GLN A 171 -14.01 13.97 -4.44
C GLN A 171 -13.28 14.40 -3.15
N CYS A 172 -11.98 14.11 -3.06
CA CYS A 172 -11.11 14.41 -1.94
C CYS A 172 -10.38 15.75 -2.15
N HIS A 173 -11.14 16.77 -2.53
CA HIS A 173 -10.68 18.15 -2.59
C HIS A 173 -10.72 18.79 -1.19
N ILE A 174 -9.83 19.77 -0.99
CA ILE A 174 -9.83 20.62 0.20
C ILE A 174 -10.96 21.65 0.04
N GLY A 175 -11.74 21.84 1.10
CA GLY A 175 -12.55 23.04 1.34
C GLY A 175 -11.82 23.97 2.29
#